data_AF-A0A1W2BIE1-F1
#
_entry.id   AF-A0A1W2BIE1-F1
#
_cell.length_a   1.000
_cell.length_b   1.000
_cell.length_c   1.000
_cell.angle_alpha   90.00
_cell.angle_beta   90.00
_cell.angle_gamma   90.00
#
_symmetry.space_group_name_H-M   'P 1'
#
loop_
_entity.id
_entity.type
_entity.pdbx_description
1 polymer ?
#
loop_
_entity_poly.entity_id
_entity_poly.type
_entity_poly.pdbx_seq_one_letter_code
_entity_poly.pdbx_strand_id
1 'polypeptide(L)'
;MSETPYLSPLSPSYWRTAAGELRHLRILIFASLMAAASVVMSSFFIPFPMAENLRIYFTFIVTAVCSLVCGPVIALLYGFASDIIGFVIHPTGAFFPGYTLSTMLGAFVFALFFYRRRITLLRIILAKLLINAFINVGLGSLWSAMLYNKGYYYFLAKSLVKNSIMLPVEILILIALFRLLLPILAEAGLIPRPTGKNTLPVI
;
A
#
# COMPACT_ATOMS: atom_id res chain seq x y z
N MET A 1 15.34 19.31 14.53
CA MET A 1 14.97 18.19 13.65
C MET A 1 16.20 17.33 13.46
N SER A 2 16.31 16.24 14.22
CA SER A 2 17.44 15.31 14.11
C SER A 2 17.40 14.60 12.77
N GLU A 3 18.48 14.69 11.99
CA GLU A 3 18.65 13.93 10.75
C GLU A 3 18.38 12.46 11.02
N THR A 4 17.30 11.92 10.44
CA THR A 4 16.97 10.51 10.63
C THR A 4 17.79 9.69 9.65
N PRO A 5 18.77 8.88 10.11
CA PRO A 5 19.57 8.06 9.20
C PRO A 5 18.68 7.07 8.46
N TYR A 6 19.06 6.73 7.23
CA TYR A 6 18.44 5.64 6.46
C TYR A 6 18.55 4.34 7.26
N LEU A 7 17.43 3.83 7.76
CA LEU A 7 17.39 2.67 8.65
C LEU A 7 17.01 1.40 7.86
N SER A 8 17.68 0.29 8.14
CA SER A 8 17.29 -1.02 7.63
C SER A 8 16.11 -1.57 8.45
N PRO A 9 15.12 -2.27 7.84
CA PRO A 9 13.99 -2.88 8.53
C PRO A 9 14.44 -4.06 9.40
N LEU A 10 15.68 -4.50 9.24
CA LEU A 10 16.34 -5.50 10.07
C LEU A 10 16.98 -4.89 11.33
N SER A 11 17.03 -3.56 11.46
CA SER A 11 17.60 -2.90 12.63
C SER A 11 16.56 -2.72 13.74
N PRO A 12 16.88 -3.03 15.00
CA PRO A 12 16.00 -2.73 16.15
C PRO A 12 15.67 -1.24 16.29
N SER A 13 16.56 -0.34 15.86
CA SER A 13 16.32 1.10 15.90
C SER A 13 15.25 1.56 14.91
N TYR A 14 15.04 0.84 13.81
CA TYR A 14 13.95 1.08 12.87
C TYR A 14 12.59 0.86 13.54
N TRP A 15 12.44 -0.28 14.22
CA TRP A 15 11.20 -0.65 14.92
C TRP A 15 10.91 0.24 16.12
N ARG A 16 11.95 0.60 16.89
CA ARG A 16 11.80 1.57 17.99
C ARG A 16 11.33 2.93 17.49
N THR A 17 11.86 3.38 16.35
CA THR A 17 11.45 4.67 15.78
C THR A 17 10.04 4.60 15.21
N ALA A 18 9.70 3.53 14.48
CA ALA A 18 8.36 3.31 13.95
C ALA A 18 7.29 3.22 15.06
N ALA A 19 7.61 2.58 16.19
CA ALA A 19 6.74 2.58 17.37
C ALA A 19 6.66 3.96 18.04
N GLY A 20 7.72 4.76 17.95
CA GLY A 20 7.74 6.15 18.43
C GLY A 20 6.84 7.09 17.61
N GLU A 21 6.63 6.81 16.32
CA GLU A 21 5.71 7.61 15.48
C GLU A 21 4.27 7.58 15.98
N LEU A 22 3.85 6.51 16.68
CA LEU A 22 2.52 6.42 17.32
C LEU A 22 2.29 7.48 18.39
N ARG A 23 3.35 8.05 18.96
CA ARG A 23 3.22 9.11 19.98
C ARG A 23 3.09 10.50 19.36
N HIS A 24 3.33 10.64 18.06
CA HIS A 24 3.30 11.92 17.37
C HIS A 24 1.90 12.18 16.81
N LEU A 25 1.17 13.11 17.46
CA LEU A 25 -0.21 13.46 17.10
C LEU A 25 -0.36 13.85 15.63
N ARG A 26 0.61 14.56 15.06
CA ARG A 26 0.58 14.99 13.65
C ARG A 26 0.56 13.81 12.68
N ILE A 27 1.28 12.73 12.99
CA ILE A 27 1.37 11.54 12.12
C ILE A 27 0.09 10.71 12.24
N LEU A 28 -0.46 10.60 13.46
CA LEU A 28 -1.78 9.99 13.67
C LEU A 28 -2.88 10.72 12.90
N ILE A 29 -2.91 12.05 12.97
CA ILE A 29 -3.88 12.86 12.23
C ILE A 29 -3.70 12.63 10.72
N PHE A 30 -2.47 12.68 10.22
CA PHE A 30 -2.19 12.41 8.81
C PHE A 30 -2.64 11.00 8.39
N ALA A 31 -2.36 9.97 9.19
CA ALA A 31 -2.80 8.60 8.93
C ALA A 31 -4.33 8.48 8.89
N SER A 32 -5.04 9.19 9.78
CA SER A 32 -6.51 9.20 9.80
C SER A 32 -7.11 9.90 8.58
N LEU A 33 -6.52 11.01 8.13
CA LEU A 33 -6.91 11.69 6.89
C LEU A 33 -6.65 10.82 5.66
N MET A 34 -5.52 10.12 5.62
CA MET A 34 -5.23 9.15 4.56
C MET A 34 -6.21 7.98 4.62
N ALA A 35 -6.60 7.49 5.80
CA ALA A 35 -7.59 6.43 5.92
C ALA A 35 -8.93 6.87 5.33
N ALA A 36 -9.41 8.07 5.69
CA ALA A 36 -10.60 8.65 5.11
C ALA A 36 -10.49 8.80 3.58
N ALA A 37 -9.38 9.32 3.08
CA ALA A 37 -9.12 9.45 1.64
C ALA A 37 -9.11 8.08 0.94
N SER A 38 -8.57 7.04 1.57
CA SER A 38 -8.55 5.68 1.02
C SER A 38 -9.95 5.10 0.88
N VAL A 39 -10.83 5.37 1.86
CA VAL A 39 -12.22 4.93 1.83
C VAL A 39 -12.99 5.67 0.74
N VAL A 40 -12.81 6.99 0.60
CA VAL A 40 -13.42 7.76 -0.49
C VAL A 40 -12.93 7.27 -1.85
N MET A 41 -11.63 7.02 -2.00
CA MET A 41 -11.04 6.46 -3.23
C MET A 41 -11.49 5.02 -3.51
N SER A 42 -11.87 4.27 -2.49
CA SER A 42 -12.46 2.94 -2.67
C SER A 42 -13.88 3.01 -3.26
N SER A 43 -14.59 4.12 -3.01
CA SER A 43 -15.92 4.40 -3.60
C SER A 43 -15.82 4.76 -5.08
N PHE A 44 -14.73 5.40 -5.51
CA PHE A 44 -14.47 5.72 -6.91
C PHE A 44 -13.76 4.55 -7.62
N PHE A 45 -14.54 3.65 -8.21
CA PHE A 45 -14.02 2.58 -9.08
C PHE A 45 -14.33 2.89 -10.55
N ILE A 46 -13.37 2.61 -11.43
CA ILE A 46 -13.61 2.59 -12.89
C ILE A 46 -14.05 1.16 -13.23
N PRO A 47 -15.31 0.92 -13.62
CA PRO A 47 -15.75 -0.39 -14.07
C PRO A 47 -15.09 -0.69 -15.43
N PHE A 48 -14.29 -1.76 -15.48
CA PHE A 48 -13.71 -2.21 -16.75
C PHE A 48 -14.76 -3.04 -17.54
N PRO A 49 -15.07 -2.71 -18.80
CA PRO A 49 -16.18 -3.34 -19.55
C PRO A 49 -16.00 -4.84 -19.86
N MET A 50 -14.79 -5.39 -19.71
CA MET A 50 -14.44 -6.72 -20.24
C MET A 50 -14.44 -7.85 -19.19
N ALA A 51 -14.72 -7.55 -17.92
CA ALA A 51 -14.84 -8.58 -16.89
C ALA A 51 -15.79 -8.09 -15.79
N GLU A 52 -16.99 -8.67 -15.74
CA GLU A 52 -18.16 -8.31 -14.92
C GLU A 52 -17.93 -8.19 -13.40
N ASN A 53 -16.70 -8.41 -12.91
CA ASN A 53 -16.33 -8.32 -11.49
C ASN A 53 -14.93 -7.71 -11.25
N LEU A 54 -14.33 -7.05 -12.25
CA LEU A 54 -13.04 -6.37 -12.09
C LEU A 54 -13.23 -4.90 -11.76
N ARG A 55 -13.42 -4.61 -10.46
CA ARG A 55 -13.23 -3.26 -9.95
C ARG A 55 -11.74 -3.02 -9.76
N ILE A 56 -11.24 -1.96 -10.40
CA ILE A 56 -9.88 -1.44 -10.22
C ILE A 56 -9.99 -0.28 -9.24
N TYR A 57 -9.29 -0.38 -8.12
CA TYR A 57 -9.27 0.65 -7.08
C TYR A 57 -7.94 1.38 -7.11
N PHE A 58 -7.98 2.71 -6.99
CA PHE A 58 -6.79 3.56 -6.86
C PHE A 58 -6.33 3.72 -5.40
N THR A 59 -6.88 2.91 -4.48
CA THR A 59 -6.56 2.91 -3.05
C THR A 59 -5.09 2.63 -2.78
N PHE A 60 -4.40 1.92 -3.68
CA PHE A 60 -2.96 1.65 -3.56
C PHE A 60 -2.10 2.94 -3.53
N ILE A 61 -2.57 4.03 -4.15
CA ILE A 61 -1.87 5.32 -4.15
C ILE A 61 -1.85 5.88 -2.73
N VAL A 62 -3.02 6.01 -2.11
CA VAL A 62 -3.17 6.56 -0.76
C VAL A 62 -2.43 5.69 0.26
N THR A 63 -2.56 4.37 0.12
CA THR A 63 -1.85 3.43 0.99
C THR A 63 -0.33 3.55 0.84
N ALA A 64 0.20 3.71 -0.37
CA ALA A 64 1.62 3.89 -0.59
C ALA A 64 2.15 5.18 0.05
N VAL A 65 1.41 6.29 -0.06
CA VAL A 65 1.76 7.58 0.57
C VAL A 65 1.70 7.49 2.09
N CYS A 66 0.63 6.93 2.65
CA CYS A 66 0.49 6.74 4.09
C CYS A 66 1.62 5.85 4.63
N SER A 67 1.96 4.78 3.93
CA SER A 67 3.02 3.84 4.33
C SER A 67 4.42 4.47 4.26
N LEU A 68 4.64 5.38 3.33
CA LEU A 68 5.89 6.14 3.20
C LEU A 68 6.11 7.07 4.40
N VAL A 69 5.05 7.74 4.87
CA VAL A 69 5.13 8.79 5.92
C VAL A 69 4.99 8.22 7.32
N CYS A 70 4.00 7.35 7.55
CA CYS A 70 3.61 6.91 8.89
C CYS A 70 4.40 5.69 9.38
N GLY A 71 5.07 4.97 8.48
CA GLY A 71 5.87 3.79 8.81
C GLY A 71 5.04 2.52 9.06
N PRO A 72 5.72 1.39 9.33
CA PRO A 72 5.12 0.05 9.26
C PRO A 72 4.05 -0.22 10.32
N VAL A 73 4.23 0.29 11.54
CA VAL A 73 3.29 0.07 12.64
C VAL A 73 1.98 0.81 12.39
N ILE A 74 2.07 2.08 11.99
CA ILE A 74 0.89 2.89 11.68
C ILE A 74 0.25 2.41 10.37
N ALA A 75 1.03 1.94 9.39
CA ALA A 75 0.49 1.36 8.16
C ALA A 75 -0.39 0.12 8.42
N LEU A 76 -0.03 -0.72 9.39
CA LEU A 76 -0.88 -1.85 9.81
C LEU A 76 -2.20 -1.36 10.42
N LEU A 77 -2.16 -0.37 11.31
CA LEU A 77 -3.36 0.20 11.92
C LEU A 77 -4.24 0.91 10.88
N TYR A 78 -3.63 1.64 9.95
CA TYR A 78 -4.29 2.25 8.81
C TYR A 78 -4.99 1.18 7.96
N GLY A 79 -4.30 0.08 7.63
CA GLY A 79 -4.88 -1.01 6.84
C GLY A 79 -6.11 -1.59 7.51
N PHE A 80 -6.01 -1.91 8.80
CA PHE A 80 -7.12 -2.41 9.60
C PHE A 80 -8.30 -1.44 9.66
N ALA A 81 -8.05 -0.16 9.98
CA ALA A 81 -9.09 0.85 10.09
C ALA A 81 -9.75 1.13 8.74
N SER A 82 -8.96 1.30 7.67
CA SER A 82 -9.47 1.59 6.32
C SER A 82 -10.38 0.47 5.80
N ASP A 83 -10.05 -0.78 6.10
CA ASP A 83 -10.83 -1.95 5.69
C ASP A 83 -12.16 -2.04 6.45
N ILE A 84 -12.13 -1.90 7.78
CA ILE A 84 -13.35 -1.93 8.60
C ILE A 84 -14.27 -0.77 8.25
N ILE A 85 -13.73 0.45 8.14
CA ILE A 85 -14.52 1.63 7.79
C ILE A 85 -15.07 1.47 6.37
N GLY A 86 -14.25 1.00 5.43
CA GLY A 86 -14.68 0.72 4.06
C GLY A 86 -15.83 -0.28 4.00
N PHE A 87 -15.75 -1.36 4.78
CA PHE A 87 -16.80 -2.38 4.87
C PHE A 87 -18.09 -1.84 5.51
N VAL A 88 -17.99 -1.04 6.58
CA VAL A 88 -19.15 -0.43 7.24
C VAL A 88 -19.90 0.52 6.31
N ILE A 89 -19.17 1.30 5.50
CA ILE A 89 -19.79 2.27 4.57
C ILE A 89 -20.35 1.56 3.33
N HIS A 90 -19.63 0.56 2.80
CA HIS A 90 -20.06 -0.23 1.65
C HIS A 90 -20.00 -1.71 1.99
N PRO A 91 -21.09 -2.30 2.53
CA PRO A 91 -21.14 -3.72 2.85
C PRO A 91 -21.28 -4.54 1.55
N THR A 92 -20.22 -4.61 0.76
CA THR A 92 -20.18 -5.41 -0.46
C THR A 92 -19.73 -6.83 -0.11
N GLY A 93 -20.68 -7.67 0.30
CA GLY A 93 -20.46 -9.09 0.60
C GLY A 93 -20.30 -9.42 2.07
N ALA A 94 -19.96 -10.68 2.38
CA ALA A 94 -19.72 -11.13 3.75
C ALA A 94 -18.38 -10.58 4.27
N PHE A 95 -18.39 -10.04 5.49
CA PHE A 95 -17.15 -9.66 6.16
C PHE A 95 -16.30 -10.89 6.37
N PHE A 96 -15.09 -10.88 5.80
CA PHE A 96 -14.13 -11.95 6.01
C PHE A 96 -12.81 -11.38 6.53
N PRO A 97 -12.38 -11.74 7.75
CA PRO A 97 -11.21 -11.14 8.40
C PRO A 97 -9.91 -11.36 7.62
N GLY A 98 -9.86 -12.36 6.73
CA GLY A 98 -8.71 -12.56 5.85
C GLY A 98 -8.51 -11.43 4.83
N TYR A 99 -9.58 -10.76 4.37
CA TYR A 99 -9.43 -9.59 3.49
C TYR A 99 -8.85 -8.39 4.24
N THR A 100 -9.26 -8.19 5.49
CA THR A 100 -8.64 -7.21 6.40
C THR A 100 -7.15 -7.53 6.63
N LEU A 101 -6.80 -8.80 6.81
CA LEU A 101 -5.40 -9.20 6.93
C LEU A 101 -4.61 -8.89 5.65
N SER A 102 -5.20 -9.11 4.47
CA SER A 102 -4.59 -8.77 3.19
C SER A 102 -4.33 -7.26 3.06
N THR A 103 -5.28 -6.40 3.45
CA THR A 103 -5.10 -4.94 3.37
C THR A 103 -4.04 -4.45 4.37
N MET A 104 -4.01 -5.00 5.58
CA MET A 104 -2.96 -4.75 6.57
C MET A 104 -1.57 -5.14 6.04
N LEU A 105 -1.42 -6.35 5.51
CA LEU A 105 -0.17 -6.84 4.94
C LEU A 105 0.26 -6.00 3.74
N GLY A 106 -0.68 -5.55 2.90
CA GLY A 106 -0.38 -4.71 1.74
C GLY A 106 0.21 -3.36 2.14
N ALA A 107 -0.41 -2.70 3.12
CA ALA A 107 0.12 -1.46 3.69
C ALA A 107 1.47 -1.67 4.37
N PHE A 108 1.63 -2.78 5.09
CA PHE A 108 2.89 -3.13 5.75
C PHE A 108 4.03 -3.37 4.77
N VAL A 109 3.80 -4.12 3.68
CA VAL A 109 4.83 -4.34 2.64
C VAL A 109 5.23 -3.01 2.00
N PHE A 110 4.28 -2.12 1.69
CA PHE A 110 4.62 -0.79 1.20
C PHE A 110 5.47 -0.02 2.21
N ALA A 111 5.14 -0.07 3.50
CA ALA A 111 5.92 0.61 4.52
C ALA A 111 7.34 0.05 4.64
N LEU A 112 7.54 -1.27 4.57
CA LEU A 112 8.86 -1.89 4.63
C LEU A 112 9.79 -1.47 3.48
N PHE A 113 9.23 -1.29 2.27
CA PHE A 113 10.01 -0.91 1.10
C PHE A 113 10.24 0.60 1.00
N PHE A 114 9.30 1.42 1.46
CA PHE A 114 9.31 2.86 1.26
C PHE A 114 9.71 3.67 2.50
N TYR A 115 9.40 3.22 3.72
CA TYR A 115 9.66 3.99 4.94
C TYR A 115 11.16 4.16 5.23
N ARG A 116 11.59 5.42 5.42
CA ARG A 116 12.97 5.85 5.74
C ARG A 116 14.05 5.24 4.83
N ARG A 117 13.72 5.05 3.56
CA ARG A 117 14.56 4.39 2.57
C ARG A 117 14.53 5.13 1.23
N ARG A 118 15.65 5.07 0.51
CA ARG A 118 15.72 5.60 -0.86
C ARG A 118 14.74 4.86 -1.77
N ILE A 119 13.81 5.57 -2.39
CA ILE A 119 12.86 5.00 -3.34
C ILE A 119 13.58 4.82 -4.68
N THR A 120 13.68 3.58 -5.15
CA THR A 120 14.24 3.23 -6.47
C THR A 120 13.20 2.48 -7.29
N LEU A 121 13.33 2.52 -8.62
CA LEU A 121 12.45 1.79 -9.55
C LEU A 121 12.33 0.31 -9.17
N LEU A 122 13.47 -0.34 -8.90
CA LEU A 122 13.52 -1.74 -8.47
C LEU A 122 12.71 -1.98 -7.20
N ARG A 123 12.74 -1.08 -6.22
CA ARG A 123 11.97 -1.25 -4.97
C ARG A 123 10.47 -1.10 -5.20
N ILE A 124 10.04 -0.18 -6.06
CA ILE A 124 8.63 -0.02 -6.41
C ILE A 124 8.13 -1.30 -7.10
N ILE A 125 8.89 -1.80 -8.08
CA ILE A 125 8.57 -3.03 -8.81
C ILE A 125 8.52 -4.22 -7.84
N LEU A 126 9.53 -4.41 -6.99
CA LEU A 126 9.59 -5.51 -6.03
C LEU A 126 8.46 -5.44 -4.99
N ALA A 127 8.19 -4.27 -4.42
CA ALA A 127 7.11 -4.08 -3.46
C ALA A 127 5.76 -4.44 -4.09
N LYS A 128 5.50 -3.93 -5.30
CA LYS A 128 4.23 -4.18 -5.98
C LYS A 128 4.11 -5.64 -6.43
N LEU A 129 5.18 -6.25 -6.91
CA LEU A 129 5.21 -7.66 -7.27
C LEU A 129 4.95 -8.55 -6.05
N LEU A 130 5.54 -8.25 -4.90
CA LEU A 130 5.32 -9.01 -3.68
C LEU A 130 3.87 -8.90 -3.19
N ILE A 131 3.30 -7.69 -3.18
CA ILE A 131 1.89 -7.47 -2.84
C ILE A 131 0.98 -8.22 -3.81
N ASN A 132 1.26 -8.11 -5.11
CA ASN A 132 0.44 -8.71 -6.14
C ASN A 132 0.48 -10.24 -6.09
N ALA A 133 1.67 -10.84 -6.05
CA ALA A 133 1.85 -12.29 -6.06
C ALA A 133 1.43 -12.94 -4.73
N PHE A 134 1.89 -12.39 -3.59
CA PHE A 134 1.67 -13.03 -2.30
C PHE A 134 0.30 -12.68 -1.70
N ILE A 135 -0.05 -11.40 -1.70
CA ILE A 135 -1.25 -10.90 -1.01
C ILE A 135 -2.47 -11.00 -1.91
N ASN A 136 -2.42 -10.44 -3.13
CA ASN A 136 -3.58 -10.42 -4.00
C ASN A 136 -3.87 -11.79 -4.62
N VAL A 137 -2.85 -12.46 -5.15
CA VAL A 137 -3.03 -13.78 -5.80
C VAL A 137 -3.02 -14.89 -4.76
N GLY A 138 -1.99 -14.99 -3.91
CA GLY A 138 -1.89 -16.04 -2.89
C GLY A 138 -3.03 -15.99 -1.87
N LEU A 139 -3.02 -14.99 -0.99
CA LEU A 139 -4.04 -14.86 0.06
C LEU A 139 -5.43 -14.63 -0.53
N GLY A 140 -5.56 -13.77 -1.54
CA GLY A 140 -6.86 -13.49 -2.17
C GLY A 140 -7.54 -14.73 -2.79
N SER A 141 -6.78 -15.63 -3.43
CA SER A 141 -7.33 -16.89 -3.95
C SER A 141 -7.66 -17.88 -2.84
N LEU A 142 -6.87 -17.91 -1.76
CA LEU A 142 -7.11 -18.74 -0.58
C LEU A 142 -8.44 -18.35 0.12
N TRP A 143 -8.66 -17.05 0.34
CA TRP A 143 -9.90 -16.55 0.93
C TRP A 143 -11.11 -16.83 0.04
N SER A 144 -10.95 -16.65 -1.27
CA SER A 144 -12.02 -16.94 -2.23
C SER A 144 -12.36 -18.43 -2.28
N ALA A 145 -11.37 -19.32 -2.16
CA ALA A 145 -11.59 -20.76 -2.08
C ALA A 145 -12.36 -21.15 -0.80
N MET A 146 -12.02 -20.53 0.35
CA MET A 146 -12.75 -20.76 1.61
C MET A 146 -14.19 -20.24 1.58
N LEU A 147 -14.44 -19.06 0.97
CA LEU A 147 -15.77 -18.45 0.93
C LEU A 147 -16.72 -19.14 -0.04
N TYR A 148 -16.22 -19.49 -1.23
CA TYR A 148 -17.09 -19.91 -2.34
C TYR A 148 -17.07 -21.42 -2.57
N ASN A 149 -16.26 -22.18 -1.82
CA ASN A 149 -16.14 -23.64 -1.90
C ASN A 149 -15.93 -24.19 -3.33
N LYS A 150 -15.46 -23.35 -4.25
CA LYS A 150 -15.09 -23.69 -5.64
C LYS A 150 -13.58 -23.89 -5.72
N GLY A 151 -13.12 -24.64 -6.72
CA GLY A 151 -11.72 -25.01 -6.87
C GLY A 151 -10.76 -23.82 -6.77
N TYR A 152 -9.81 -23.91 -5.83
CA TYR A 152 -8.76 -22.92 -5.56
C TYR A 152 -8.06 -22.44 -6.84
N TYR A 153 -7.76 -23.37 -7.75
CA TYR A 153 -7.11 -23.09 -9.03
C TYR A 153 -7.88 -22.13 -9.94
N TYR A 154 -9.21 -22.14 -9.91
CA TYR A 154 -10.04 -21.23 -10.71
C TYR A 154 -9.88 -19.79 -10.26
N PHE A 155 -9.97 -19.55 -8.94
CA PHE A 155 -9.78 -18.21 -8.38
C PHE A 155 -8.32 -17.75 -8.45
N LEU A 156 -7.37 -18.68 -8.32
CA LEU A 156 -5.96 -18.38 -8.47
C LEU A 156 -5.65 -17.93 -9.90
N ALA A 157 -6.06 -18.69 -10.93
CA ALA A 157 -5.85 -18.31 -12.32
C ALA A 157 -6.54 -16.99 -12.67
N LYS A 158 -7.80 -16.80 -12.25
CA LYS A 158 -8.54 -15.54 -12.45
C LYS A 158 -7.84 -14.36 -11.78
N SER A 159 -7.39 -14.54 -10.54
CA SER A 159 -6.68 -13.48 -9.81
C SER A 159 -5.32 -13.20 -10.45
N LEU A 160 -4.59 -14.22 -10.88
CA LEU A 160 -3.29 -14.09 -11.52
C LEU A 160 -3.38 -13.31 -12.84
N VAL A 161 -4.35 -13.63 -13.69
CA VAL A 161 -4.57 -12.92 -14.97
C VAL A 161 -4.94 -11.46 -14.70
N LYS A 162 -5.92 -11.21 -13.82
CA LYS A 162 -6.31 -9.84 -13.41
C LYS A 162 -5.10 -9.05 -12.93
N ASN A 163 -4.40 -9.61 -11.95
CA ASN A 163 -3.34 -8.92 -11.23
C ASN A 163 -2.11 -8.71 -12.12
N SER A 164 -1.79 -9.62 -13.04
CA SER A 164 -0.69 -9.49 -14.00
C SER A 164 -0.92 -8.38 -15.02
N ILE A 165 -2.15 -8.24 -15.52
CA ILE A 165 -2.51 -7.15 -16.46
C ILE A 165 -2.47 -5.79 -15.76
N MET A 166 -2.90 -5.75 -14.51
CA MET A 166 -3.00 -4.52 -13.73
C MET A 166 -1.64 -4.06 -13.16
N LEU A 167 -0.74 -4.99 -12.87
CA LEU A 167 0.59 -4.74 -12.30
C LEU A 167 1.41 -3.69 -13.07
N PRO A 168 1.59 -3.74 -14.41
CA PRO A 168 2.37 -2.74 -15.12
C PRO A 168 1.75 -1.34 -15.02
N VAL A 169 0.42 -1.24 -15.07
CA VAL A 169 -0.30 0.04 -14.94
C VAL A 169 -0.10 0.62 -13.54
N GLU A 170 -0.26 -0.19 -12.50
CA GLU A 170 -0.07 0.26 -11.11
C GLU A 170 1.37 0.67 -10.83
N ILE A 171 2.36 -0.04 -11.40
CA ILE A 171 3.78 0.32 -11.28
C ILE A 171 4.03 1.68 -11.94
N LEU A 172 3.53 1.91 -13.15
CA LEU A 172 3.69 3.20 -13.84
C LEU A 172 3.07 4.35 -13.04
N ILE A 173 1.86 4.15 -12.49
CA ILE A 173 1.20 5.14 -11.65
C ILE A 173 2.02 5.42 -10.39
N LEU A 174 2.52 4.39 -9.70
CA LEU A 174 3.37 4.56 -8.51
C LEU A 174 4.68 5.28 -8.85
N ILE A 175 5.28 5.00 -10.00
CA ILE A 175 6.49 5.71 -10.45
C ILE A 175 6.18 7.19 -10.67
N ALA A 176 5.11 7.52 -11.39
CA ALA A 176 4.70 8.90 -11.61
C ALA A 176 4.38 9.62 -10.29
N LEU A 177 3.65 8.96 -9.40
CA LEU A 177 3.31 9.44 -8.07
C LEU A 177 4.57 9.76 -7.25
N PHE A 178 5.51 8.81 -7.13
CA PHE A 178 6.73 9.04 -6.36
C PHE A 178 7.63 10.08 -7.02
N ARG A 179 7.69 10.16 -8.35
CA ARG A 179 8.43 11.25 -9.02
C ARG A 179 7.89 12.63 -8.64
N LEU A 180 6.58 12.78 -8.55
CA LEU A 180 5.95 14.04 -8.19
C LEU A 180 5.99 14.33 -6.69
N LEU A 181 5.75 13.31 -5.85
CA LEU A 181 5.68 13.48 -4.40
C LEU A 181 7.05 13.58 -3.73
N LEU A 182 8.08 12.92 -4.25
CA LEU A 182 9.42 12.99 -3.64
C LEU A 182 9.96 14.43 -3.49
N PRO A 183 9.92 15.31 -4.52
CA PRO A 183 10.37 16.69 -4.36
C PRO A 183 9.48 17.49 -3.40
N ILE A 184 8.16 17.36 -3.50
CA ILE A 184 7.19 18.07 -2.64
C ILE A 184 7.38 17.68 -1.18
N LEU A 185 7.58 16.38 -0.92
CA LEU A 185 7.69 15.84 0.43
C LEU A 185 9.08 16.11 1.04
N ALA A 186 10.10 16.29 0.20
CA ALA A 186 11.41 16.77 0.60
C ALA A 186 11.40 18.28 0.90
N GLU A 187 10.61 19.08 0.17
CA GLU A 187 10.39 20.50 0.46
C GLU A 187 9.58 20.70 1.74
N ALA A 188 8.58 19.85 1.99
CA ALA A 188 7.79 19.84 3.22
C ALA A 188 8.58 19.35 4.46
N GLY A 189 9.85 18.93 4.30
CA GLY A 189 10.71 18.46 5.39
C GLY A 189 10.27 17.13 6.02
N LEU A 190 9.39 16.39 5.35
CA LEU A 190 8.85 15.11 5.84
C LEU A 190 9.73 13.91 5.47
N ILE A 191 10.64 14.07 4.50
CA ILE A 191 11.63 13.04 4.12
C ILE A 191 13.01 13.72 3.92
N PRO A 192 14.12 13.08 4.33
CA PRO A 192 15.47 13.54 3.97
C PRO A 192 15.64 13.63 2.44
N ARG A 193 16.20 14.75 1.95
CA ARG A 193 16.50 14.93 0.52
C ARG A 193 17.32 13.73 0.00
N PRO A 194 16.96 13.11 -1.14
CA PRO A 194 17.72 12.00 -1.67
C PRO A 194 19.12 12.46 -2.13
N THR A 195 20.16 12.16 -1.37
CA THR A 195 21.55 12.43 -1.76
C THR A 195 22.11 11.23 -2.55
N GLY A 196 22.11 11.29 -3.89
CA GLY A 196 22.87 10.34 -4.72
C GLY A 196 22.45 10.24 -6.20
N LYS A 197 23.43 10.05 -7.10
CA LYS A 197 23.37 10.00 -8.58
C LYS A 197 22.41 8.95 -9.22
N ASN A 198 21.75 8.11 -8.43
CA ASN A 198 20.78 7.09 -8.89
C ASN A 198 19.31 7.48 -8.62
N THR A 199 19.06 8.75 -8.33
CA THR A 199 17.72 9.33 -8.36
C THR A 199 17.09 9.11 -9.73
N LEU A 200 15.79 8.83 -9.75
CA LEU A 200 14.98 9.02 -10.96
C LEU A 200 15.39 10.37 -11.58
N PRO A 201 15.76 10.41 -12.88
CA PRO A 201 16.17 11.66 -13.49
C PRO A 201 15.02 12.64 -13.28
N VAL A 202 15.31 13.66 -12.48
CA VAL A 202 14.50 14.86 -12.39
C VAL A 202 14.75 15.53 -13.73
N ILE A 203 13.76 15.42 -14.63
CA ILE A 203 13.68 16.27 -15.80
C ILE A 203 12.95 17.53 -15.33
#